data_AF-A0A352UH37-F1
#
_entry.id   AF-A0A352UH37-F1
#
_cell.length_a   1.000
_cell.length_b   1.000
_cell.length_c   1.000
_cell.angle_alpha   90.00
_cell.angle_beta   90.00
_cell.angle_gamma   90.00
#
_symmetry.space_group_name_H-M   'P 1'
#
loop_
_entity.id
_entity.type
_entity.pdbx_description
1 polymer ?
#
loop_
_entity_poly.entity_id
_entity_poly.type
_entity_poly.pdbx_seq_one_letter_code
_entity_poly.pdbx_strand_id
1 'polypeptide(L)' 'MLKLEAHAKINLTLEILGRRDDGFHEIVSVVQTISLHDTVVI' A
#
# COMPACT_ATOMS: atom_id res chain seq x y z
N MET A 1 9.29 -25.92 6.48
CA MET A 1 8.17 -25.01 6.21
C MET A 1 8.74 -23.60 6.12
N LEU A 2 8.55 -22.92 4.99
CA LEU A 2 9.10 -21.58 4.79
C LEU A 2 8.15 -20.57 5.40
N LYS A 3 8.67 -19.60 6.16
CA LYS A 3 7.90 -18.48 6.71
C LYS A 3 8.38 -17.19 6.07
N LEU A 4 7.45 -16.37 5.60
CA LEU A 4 7.70 -15.08 4.98
C LEU A 4 6.90 -13.99 5.70
N GLU A 5 7.46 -12.80 5.78
CA GLU A 5 6.81 -11.62 6.36
C GLU A 5 6.18 -10.78 5.24
N ALA A 6 4.85 -10.63 5.27
CA ALA A 6 4.10 -9.77 4.35
C ALA A 6 3.85 -8.41 5.02
N HIS A 7 4.80 -7.49 4.86
CA HIS A 7 4.75 -6.18 5.51
C HIS A 7 3.62 -5.28 5.03
N ALA A 8 2.96 -4.63 5.99
CA ALA A 8 1.95 -3.61 5.75
C ALA A 8 2.61 -2.29 5.32
N LYS A 9 1.81 -1.42 4.71
CA LYS A 9 2.18 -0.03 4.43
C LYS A 9 1.15 0.93 5.01
N ILE A 10 1.60 2.16 5.24
CA ILE A 10 0.74 3.31 5.49
C ILE A 10 0.98 4.39 4.41
N ASN A 11 -0.04 5.19 4.13
CA ASN A 11 0.09 6.41 3.35
C ASN A 11 0.32 7.55 4.34
N LEU A 12 1.52 8.13 4.39
CA LEU A 12 1.81 9.29 5.25
C LEU A 12 1.14 10.56 4.71
N THR A 13 0.93 10.62 3.40
CA THR A 13 0.10 11.61 2.72
C THR A 13 -0.75 10.91 1.68
N LEU A 14 -1.90 11.47 1.31
CA LEU A 14 -2.68 11.02 0.16
C LEU A 14 -3.44 12.21 -0.39
N GLU A 15 -3.28 12.47 -1.67
CA GLU A 15 -3.98 13.51 -2.39
C GLU A 15 -4.58 12.92 -3.67
N ILE A 16 -5.80 13.38 -3.97
CA ILE A 16 -6.53 13.03 -5.19
C ILE A 16 -6.39 14.21 -6.15
N LEU A 17 -5.72 14.00 -7.28
CA LEU A 17 -5.49 15.04 -8.28
C LEU A 17 -6.69 15.21 -9.22
N GLY A 18 -7.46 14.14 -9.43
CA GLY A 18 -8.66 14.18 -10.26
C GLY A 18 -9.18 12.80 -10.60
N ARG A 19 -10.31 12.76 -11.30
CA ARG A 19 -10.90 11.53 -11.84
C ARG A 19 -10.40 11.31 -13.27
N ARG A 20 -10.00 10.07 -13.56
CA ARG A 20 -9.58 9.59 -14.88
C ARG A 20 -10.79 9.09 -15.68
N ASP A 21 -10.63 9.01 -17.00
CA ASP A 21 -11.69 8.55 -17.91
C ASP A 21 -12.05 7.07 -17.73
N ASP A 22 -11.15 6.26 -17.14
CA ASP A 22 -11.40 4.86 -16.79
C ASP A 22 -12.17 4.67 -15.48
N GLY A 23 -12.60 5.76 -14.85
CA GLY A 23 -13.40 5.75 -13.63
C GLY A 23 -12.60 5.71 -12.33
N PHE A 24 -11.26 5.65 -12.39
CA PHE A 24 -10.40 5.74 -11.21
C PHE A 24 -10.00 7.19 -10.89
N HIS A 25 -9.26 7.38 -9.79
CA HIS A 25 -8.64 8.66 -9.44
C HIS A 25 -7.14 8.62 -9.69
N GLU A 26 -6.62 9.70 -10.25
CA GLU A 26 -5.18 9.98 -10.18
C GLU A 26 -4.85 10.42 -8.75
N ILE A 27 -3.86 9.78 -8.13
CA ILE A 27 -3.45 10.06 -6.76
C ILE A 27 -1.94 10.24 -6.66
N VAL A 28 -1.53 11.06 -5.69
CA VAL A 28 -0.14 11.16 -5.24
C VAL A 28 -0.08 10.91 -3.74
N SER A 29 0.95 10.20 -3.29
CA SER A 29 1.07 9.77 -1.90
C SER A 29 2.53 9.47 -1.55
N VAL A 30 2.93 9.78 -0.32
CA VAL A 30 4.14 9.20 0.30
C VAL A 30 3.74 7.91 1.00
N VAL A 31 4.26 6.78 0.53
CA VAL A 31 3.97 5.45 1.08
C VAL A 31 5.16 4.94 1.88
N GLN A 32 4.89 4.42 3.08
CA GLN A 32 5.90 3.87 3.98
C GLN A 32 5.55 2.44 4.39
N THR A 33 6.47 1.51 4.17
CA THR A 33 6.39 0.15 4.74
C THR A 33 6.66 0.21 6.24
N ILE A 34 5.88 -0.53 7.02
CA ILE A 34 6.04 -0.60 8.48
C ILE A 34 6.39 -2.01 8.95
N SER A 35 6.84 -2.15 10.20
CA SER A 35 7.22 -3.45 10.75
C SER A 35 6.03 -4.39 10.97
N LEU A 36 4.80 -3.87 11.06
CA LEU A 36 3.58 -4.70 11.11
C LEU A 36 3.47 -5.54 9.83
N HIS A 37 3.26 -6.85 9.99
CA HIS A 37 3.17 -7.77 8.87
C HIS A 37 2.32 -8.99 9.23
N ASP A 38 1.80 -9.66 8.20
CA ASP A 38 1.27 -11.01 8.33
C ASP A 38 2.40 -12.04 8.18
N THR A 39 2.32 -13.18 8.86
CA THR A 39 3.21 -14.32 8.63
C THR A 39 2.58 -15.27 7.62
N VAL A 40 3.18 -15.36 6.43
CA VAL A 40 2.77 -16.30 5.40
C VAL A 40 3.58 -17.57 5.51
N VAL A 41 2.91 -18.72 5.50
CA VAL A 41 3.55 -20.02 5.62
C VAL A 41 3.31 -20.85 4.37
N ILE A 42 4.40 -21.38 3.80
CA ILE A 42 4.42 -22.20 2.58
C ILE A 42 4.95 -23.61 2.90
#